data_AF-A0ABD0PW71-F1
#
_entry.id   AF-A0ABD0PW71-F1
#
_cell.length_a   1.000
_cell.length_b   1.000
_cell.length_c   1.000
_cell.angle_alpha   90.00
_cell.angle_beta   90.00
_cell.angle_gamma   90.00
#
_symmetry.space_group_name_H-M   'P 1'
#
loop_
_entity.id
_entity.type
_entity.pdbx_description
1 polymer ?
#
loop_
_entity_poly.entity_id
_entity_poly.type
_entity_poly.pdbx_seq_one_letter_code
_entity_poly.pdbx_strand_id
1 'polypeptide(L)'
;LYAERQKNHFLVHSVACLGTEVHLAACPLEFNYGNATESCPGGMPAVVSCVPGPLYAQSTAMKKKLKMAPTIRLKGGAKFGEGRVEVLKGSEWGTICDDRWNLLSASVVCRELGFGSAKEALTGARMGQ
;
A
#
# COMPACT_ATOMS: atom_id res chain seq x y z
N LEU A 1 -24.77 -16.99 -7.32
CA LEU A 1 -23.56 -17.02 -8.18
C LEU A 1 -22.98 -15.61 -8.27
N TYR A 2 -22.49 -15.07 -7.15
CA TYR A 2 -21.92 -13.73 -7.07
C TYR A 2 -20.43 -13.87 -6.76
N ALA A 3 -19.68 -14.40 -7.74
CA ALA A 3 -18.25 -14.17 -7.79
C ALA A 3 -18.07 -12.98 -8.72
N GLU A 4 -18.45 -11.78 -8.23
CA GLU A 4 -17.92 -10.56 -8.80
C GLU A 4 -16.40 -10.69 -8.68
N ARG A 5 -15.80 -11.11 -9.78
CA ARG A 5 -14.36 -11.10 -10.02
C ARG A 5 -13.97 -9.65 -9.79
N GLN A 6 -13.60 -9.32 -8.56
CA GLN A 6 -13.13 -8.00 -8.15
C GLN A 6 -11.98 -7.74 -9.11
N LYS A 7 -12.23 -6.99 -10.19
CA LYS A 7 -11.20 -6.58 -11.13
C LYS A 7 -10.26 -5.77 -10.28
N ASN A 8 -9.15 -6.38 -9.87
CA ASN A 8 -8.11 -5.69 -9.16
C ASN A 8 -7.60 -4.65 -10.14
N HIS A 9 -8.08 -3.41 -9.99
CA HIS A 9 -7.64 -2.30 -10.82
C HIS A 9 -6.23 -1.97 -10.33
N PHE A 10 -5.21 -2.38 -11.07
CA PHE A 10 -3.82 -2.09 -10.73
C PHE A 10 -3.44 -0.74 -11.32
N LEU A 11 -3.14 0.24 -10.47
CA LEU A 11 -2.67 1.56 -10.90
C LEU A 11 -1.16 1.65 -10.95
N VAL A 12 -0.48 0.74 -10.23
CA VAL A 12 0.97 0.70 -10.13
C VAL A 12 1.44 -0.74 -10.35
N HIS A 13 2.29 -0.93 -11.35
CA HIS A 13 2.79 -2.25 -11.71
C HIS A 13 3.98 -2.68 -10.84
N SER A 14 4.88 -1.76 -10.49
CA SER A 14 6.08 -2.11 -9.73
C SER A 14 6.58 -0.96 -8.87
N VAL A 15 6.78 -1.21 -7.57
CA VAL A 15 7.34 -0.26 -6.59
C VAL A 15 8.57 -0.86 -5.92
N ALA A 16 9.73 -0.24 -6.13
CA ALA A 16 10.99 -0.68 -5.54
C ALA A 16 11.56 0.44 -4.65
N CYS A 17 10.98 0.64 -3.47
CA CYS A 17 11.50 1.64 -2.53
C CYS A 17 12.83 1.20 -1.91
N LEU A 18 13.70 2.17 -1.66
CA LEU A 18 14.95 2.01 -0.89
C LEU A 18 14.70 2.01 0.62
N GLY A 19 13.54 2.49 1.07
CA GLY A 19 13.15 2.59 2.49
C GLY A 19 13.53 3.93 3.13
N THR A 20 14.12 4.84 2.38
CA THR A 20 14.41 6.24 2.79
C THR A 20 13.32 7.21 2.33
N GLU A 21 12.45 6.77 1.43
CA GLU A 21 11.40 7.59 0.86
C GLU A 21 10.33 7.92 1.90
N VAL A 22 9.79 9.14 1.78
CA VAL A 22 8.70 9.64 2.63
C VAL A 22 7.32 9.31 2.05
N HIS A 23 7.25 9.06 0.75
CA HIS A 23 6.03 8.75 0.02
C HIS A 23 6.30 7.63 -0.99
N LEU A 24 5.32 6.77 -1.23
CA LEU A 24 5.40 5.71 -2.25
C LEU A 24 5.66 6.29 -3.65
N ALA A 25 5.14 7.50 -3.93
CA ALA A 25 5.36 8.20 -5.20
C ALA A 25 6.81 8.67 -5.41
N ALA A 26 7.63 8.73 -4.34
CA ALA A 26 9.04 9.08 -4.42
C ALA A 26 9.94 7.85 -4.64
N CYS A 27 9.38 6.64 -4.54
CA CYS A 27 10.13 5.42 -4.80
C CYS A 27 10.46 5.31 -6.29
N PRO A 28 11.67 4.84 -6.64
CA PRO A 28 12.01 4.60 -8.03
C PRO A 28 11.10 3.50 -8.59
N LEU A 29 10.14 3.94 -9.40
CA LEU A 29 9.40 3.08 -10.32
C LEU A 29 10.36 2.82 -11.47
N GLU A 30 10.62 1.56 -11.83
CA GLU A 30 11.64 1.30 -12.84
C GLU A 30 11.38 2.10 -14.13
N PHE A 31 12.43 2.79 -14.53
CA PHE A 31 12.49 4.00 -15.36
C PHE A 31 12.01 3.88 -16.82
N ASN A 32 11.24 2.84 -17.22
CA ASN A 32 11.01 2.61 -18.65
C ASN A 32 9.61 2.12 -19.09
N TYR A 33 8.60 2.07 -18.22
CA TYR A 33 7.23 1.86 -18.67
C TYR A 33 6.30 2.92 -18.08
N GLY A 34 5.51 3.55 -18.95
CA GLY A 34 4.49 4.51 -18.57
C GLY A 34 3.65 3.96 -17.41
N ASN A 35 3.39 4.82 -16.43
CA ASN A 35 2.95 4.47 -15.08
C ASN A 35 1.49 3.95 -15.00
N ALA A 36 1.02 3.14 -15.95
CA ALA A 36 -0.33 2.58 -16.00
C ALA A 36 -0.36 1.37 -16.94
N THR A 37 -0.13 0.18 -16.39
CA THR A 37 -0.67 -1.04 -16.99
C THR A 37 -1.86 -1.44 -16.13
N GLU A 38 -3.08 -1.18 -16.62
CA GLU A 38 -4.37 -1.51 -15.98
C GLU A 38 -4.55 -3.02 -15.70
N SER A 39 -3.61 -3.85 -16.14
CA SER A 39 -3.64 -5.28 -15.97
C SER A 39 -2.29 -5.75 -15.43
N CYS A 40 -2.28 -6.25 -14.20
CA CYS A 40 -1.23 -7.13 -13.71
C CYS A 40 -1.70 -8.58 -13.90
N PRO A 41 -1.37 -9.23 -15.03
CA PRO A 41 -1.85 -10.57 -15.32
C PRO A 41 -1.19 -11.59 -14.40
N GLY A 42 -1.98 -12.20 -13.50
CA GLY A 42 -1.50 -13.21 -12.55
C GLY A 42 -0.89 -12.64 -11.27
N GLY A 43 -0.68 -11.32 -11.21
CA GLY A 43 -0.24 -10.64 -10.01
C GLY A 43 -1.37 -10.44 -9.00
N MET A 44 -0.98 -10.25 -7.75
CA MET A 44 -1.88 -10.05 -6.63
C MET A 44 -1.76 -8.62 -6.09
N PRO A 45 -2.84 -8.10 -5.51
CA PRO A 45 -2.80 -6.81 -4.86
C PRO A 45 -1.83 -6.82 -3.67
N ALA A 46 -1.00 -5.79 -3.58
CA ALA A 46 -0.08 -5.58 -2.47
C ALA A 46 -0.84 -5.40 -1.14
N VAL A 47 -0.34 -6.06 -0.09
CA VAL A 47 -0.90 -6.01 1.26
C VAL A 47 0.21 -5.63 2.23
N VAL A 48 -0.13 -4.82 3.23
CA VAL A 48 0.81 -4.43 4.29
C VAL A 48 0.22 -4.73 5.65
N SER A 49 1.10 -5.06 6.60
CA SER A 49 0.80 -5.06 8.02
C SER A 49 1.81 -4.13 8.71
N CYS A 50 1.34 -3.00 9.22
CA CYS A 50 2.16 -1.99 9.87
C CYS A 50 2.28 -2.24 11.38
N VAL A 51 3.46 -1.97 11.94
CA VAL A 51 3.62 -1.86 13.38
C VAL A 51 3.38 -0.44 13.87
N PRO A 52 2.57 -0.25 14.92
CA PRO A 52 2.51 1.02 15.63
C PRO A 52 3.86 1.31 16.27
N GLY A 53 4.49 2.43 15.91
CA GLY A 53 5.72 2.88 16.57
C GLY A 53 5.48 3.38 18.00
N PRO A 54 6.53 3.65 18.80
CA PRO A 54 6.39 4.21 20.15
C PRO A 54 5.66 5.58 20.17
N LEU A 55 5.75 6.36 19.09
CA LEU A 55 4.99 7.60 18.90
C LEU A 55 3.50 7.36 18.55
N TYR A 56 3.18 6.18 18.03
CA TYR A 56 1.82 5.79 17.65
C TYR A 56 1.06 5.20 18.86
N ALA A 57 1.73 4.43 19.71
CA ALA A 57 1.14 3.85 20.94
C ALA A 57 0.64 4.92 21.92
N GLN A 58 1.24 6.12 21.91
CA GLN A 58 0.86 7.23 22.78
C GLN A 58 -0.22 8.14 22.19
N SER A 59 -0.75 7.84 21.00
CA SER A 59 -1.66 8.75 20.33
C SER A 59 -3.00 8.16 19.95
N THR A 60 -3.80 7.90 20.98
CA THR A 60 -5.27 7.92 20.87
C THR A 60 -5.82 9.31 20.44
N ALA A 61 -4.95 10.31 20.24
CA ALA A 61 -5.29 11.70 19.90
C ALA A 61 -4.85 12.18 18.49
N MET A 62 -4.02 11.44 17.74
CA MET A 62 -3.65 11.81 16.35
C MET A 62 -4.69 11.33 15.32
N LYS A 63 -5.98 11.48 15.64
CA LYS A 63 -7.03 11.62 14.61
C LYS A 63 -6.93 12.96 13.87
N LYS A 64 -6.07 13.87 14.33
CA LYS A 64 -5.82 15.16 13.71
C LYS A 64 -4.39 15.21 13.16
N LYS A 65 -4.33 15.24 11.83
CA LYS A 65 -3.32 15.92 11.00
C LYS A 65 -2.42 15.02 10.15
N LEU A 66 -3.06 14.32 9.23
CA LEU A 66 -2.61 14.39 7.83
C LEU A 66 -3.67 15.18 7.06
N LYS A 67 -3.57 16.52 7.08
CA LYS A 67 -4.43 17.42 6.29
C LYS A 67 -3.93 17.51 4.85
N MET A 68 -3.69 16.36 4.24
CA MET A 68 -3.51 16.20 2.80
C MET A 68 -4.33 14.96 2.49
N ALA A 69 -5.22 15.04 1.49
CA ALA A 69 -6.02 13.88 1.10
C ALA A 69 -5.04 12.70 0.88
N PRO A 70 -5.15 11.61 1.66
CA PRO A 70 -4.13 10.59 1.62
C PRO A 70 -4.18 9.96 0.24
N THR A 71 -3.07 10.06 -0.49
CA THR A 71 -2.89 9.41 -1.80
C THR A 71 -2.83 7.89 -1.68
N ILE A 72 -2.84 7.36 -0.44
CA ILE A 72 -2.78 5.94 -0.12
C ILE A 72 -3.76 5.62 1.01
N ARG A 73 -4.45 4.48 0.91
CA ARG A 73 -5.30 3.94 1.99
C ARG A 73 -5.17 2.42 2.10
N LEU A 74 -5.52 1.90 3.27
CA LEU A 74 -5.60 0.45 3.51
C LEU A 74 -7.06 -0.02 3.51
N LYS A 75 -7.33 -1.14 2.83
CA LYS A 75 -8.65 -1.79 2.80
C LYS A 75 -8.58 -3.28 3.16
N GLY A 76 -9.55 -3.75 3.93
CA GLY A 76 -9.79 -5.18 4.15
C GLY A 76 -8.82 -5.90 5.11
N GLY A 77 -8.06 -5.19 5.95
CA GLY A 77 -7.25 -5.84 6.99
C GLY A 77 -8.00 -6.08 8.29
N ALA A 78 -7.51 -7.04 9.09
CA ALA A 78 -8.12 -7.41 10.37
C ALA A 78 -7.79 -6.42 11.49
N LYS A 79 -6.65 -5.71 11.36
CA LYS A 79 -6.14 -4.77 12.36
C LYS A 79 -5.93 -3.39 11.75
N PHE A 80 -5.90 -2.38 12.62
CA PHE A 80 -5.54 -1.03 12.19
C PHE A 80 -4.07 -1.01 11.72
N GLY A 81 -3.83 -0.51 10.52
CA GLY A 81 -2.51 -0.58 9.86
C GLY A 81 -2.27 -1.84 9.07
N GLU A 82 -3.26 -2.71 8.94
CA GLU A 82 -3.23 -3.87 8.06
C GLU A 82 -4.26 -3.70 6.94
N GLY A 83 -3.90 -4.14 5.73
CA GLY A 83 -4.84 -4.13 4.61
C GLY A 83 -4.17 -4.16 3.25
N ARG A 84 -5.00 -4.34 2.23
CA ARG A 84 -4.66 -4.07 0.84
C ARG A 84 -4.28 -2.61 0.67
N VAL A 85 -3.15 -2.36 0.04
CA VAL A 85 -2.69 -1.02 -0.29
C VAL A 85 -3.43 -0.55 -1.54
N GLU A 86 -4.15 0.57 -1.40
CA GLU A 86 -4.79 1.28 -2.50
C GLU A 86 -4.18 2.67 -2.64
N VAL A 87 -3.88 3.07 -3.87
CA VAL A 87 -3.35 4.38 -4.21
C VAL A 87 -4.39 5.17 -5.02
N LEU A 88 -4.40 6.49 -4.85
CA LEU A 88 -5.22 7.42 -5.61
C LEU A 88 -4.38 8.04 -6.71
N LYS A 89 -4.76 7.81 -7.97
CA LYS A 89 -4.12 8.44 -9.14
C LYS A 89 -5.18 9.21 -9.92
N GLY A 90 -5.05 10.53 -9.95
CA GLY A 90 -6.09 11.40 -10.51
C GLY A 90 -7.36 11.35 -9.65
N SER A 91 -8.39 10.66 -10.14
CA SER A 91 -9.69 10.49 -9.48
C SER A 91 -10.06 9.03 -9.19
N GLU A 92 -9.14 8.09 -9.45
CA GLU A 92 -9.41 6.67 -9.34
C GLU A 92 -8.54 5.99 -8.29
N TRP A 93 -9.16 5.06 -7.56
CA TRP A 93 -8.49 4.21 -6.60
C TRP A 93 -8.17 2.87 -7.23
N GLY A 94 -6.96 2.39 -7.01
CA GLY A 94 -6.55 1.06 -7.41
C GLY A 94 -5.38 0.57 -6.58
N THR A 95 -4.97 -0.66 -6.83
CA THR A 95 -3.97 -1.35 -6.03
C THR A 95 -2.62 -1.40 -6.74
N ILE A 96 -1.63 -1.92 -6.04
CA ILE A 96 -0.26 -2.10 -6.52
C ILE A 96 -0.07 -3.58 -6.78
N CYS A 97 0.62 -3.93 -7.86
CA CYS A 97 0.97 -5.31 -8.11
C CYS A 97 2.10 -5.80 -7.20
N ASP A 98 2.05 -7.07 -6.80
CA ASP A 98 2.98 -7.68 -5.85
C ASP A 98 4.33 -8.08 -6.44
N ASP A 99 4.52 -8.03 -7.76
CA ASP A 99 5.73 -8.46 -8.47
C ASP A 99 7.06 -7.99 -7.84
N ARG A 100 7.10 -6.78 -7.27
CA ARG A 100 8.25 -6.27 -6.49
C ARG A 100 7.88 -5.69 -5.13
N TRP A 101 6.73 -6.09 -4.61
CA TRP A 101 6.30 -5.65 -3.30
C TRP A 101 7.17 -6.27 -2.21
N ASN A 102 7.90 -5.43 -1.49
CA ASN A 102 8.86 -5.84 -0.47
C ASN A 102 8.66 -5.07 0.85
N LEU A 103 9.39 -5.49 1.89
CA LEU A 103 9.35 -4.87 3.23
C LEU A 103 9.74 -3.39 3.23
N LEU A 104 10.62 -2.96 2.33
CA LEU A 104 11.04 -1.56 2.21
C LEU A 104 9.88 -0.70 1.69
N SER A 105 9.25 -1.14 0.59
CA SER A 105 8.05 -0.50 0.03
C SER A 105 6.90 -0.48 1.02
N ALA A 106 6.67 -1.58 1.73
CA ALA A 106 5.69 -1.66 2.81
C ALA A 106 6.02 -0.66 3.94
N SER A 107 7.29 -0.51 4.32
CA SER A 107 7.69 0.41 5.37
C SER A 107 7.47 1.87 4.98
N VAL A 108 7.66 2.24 3.71
CA VAL A 108 7.34 3.58 3.20
C VAL A 108 5.84 3.85 3.31
N VAL A 109 5.00 2.90 2.90
CA VAL A 109 3.53 3.02 3.04
C VAL A 109 3.11 3.17 4.50
N CYS A 110 3.68 2.38 5.40
CA CYS A 110 3.38 2.51 6.82
C CYS A 110 3.73 3.90 7.36
N ARG A 111 4.90 4.44 7.00
CA ARG A 111 5.32 5.79 7.41
C ARG A 111 4.43 6.87 6.82
N GLU A 112 4.07 6.75 5.54
CA GLU A 112 3.18 7.69 4.85
C GLU A 112 1.79 7.74 5.50
N LEU A 113 1.29 6.60 5.99
CA LEU A 113 0.05 6.48 6.75
C LEU A 113 0.18 6.91 8.23
N GLY A 114 1.38 7.29 8.68
CA GLY A 114 1.66 7.73 10.06
C GLY A 114 1.97 6.61 11.05
N PHE A 115 2.20 5.38 10.58
CA PHE A 115 2.76 4.29 11.39
C PHE A 115 4.29 4.36 11.45
N GLY A 116 4.91 3.51 12.28
CA GLY A 116 6.36 3.50 12.44
C GLY A 116 7.09 2.79 11.29
N SER A 117 6.82 1.50 11.10
CA SER A 117 7.45 0.67 10.07
C SER A 117 6.52 -0.48 9.69
N ALA A 118 6.83 -1.16 8.58
CA ALA A 118 6.10 -2.38 8.22
C ALA A 118 6.58 -3.54 9.08
N LYS A 119 5.63 -4.31 9.59
CA LYS A 119 5.86 -5.63 10.16
C LYS A 119 6.14 -6.63 9.03
N GLU A 120 5.26 -6.62 8.03
CA GLU A 120 5.20 -7.62 6.97
C GLU A 120 4.71 -6.99 5.66
N ALA A 121 5.34 -7.38 4.56
CA ALA A 121 4.88 -7.14 3.20
C ALA A 121 4.21 -8.42 2.71
N LEU A 122 2.89 -8.40 2.59
CA LEU A 122 2.09 -9.54 2.18
C LEU A 122 1.62 -9.35 0.74
N THR A 123 1.32 -10.45 0.08
CA THR A 123 0.62 -10.45 -1.21
C THR A 123 -0.83 -10.85 -0.97
N GLY A 124 -1.74 -10.45 -1.86
CA GLY A 124 -3.18 -10.71 -1.71
C GLY A 124 -3.57 -12.16 -1.41
N ALA A 125 -2.75 -13.15 -1.76
CA ALA A 125 -2.96 -14.56 -1.41
C ALA A 125 -2.80 -14.88 0.08
N ARG A 126 -2.03 -14.10 0.83
CA ARG A 126 -1.66 -14.41 2.21
C ARG A 126 -2.61 -13.84 3.26
N MET A 127 -3.59 -13.04 2.85
CA MET A 127 -4.56 -12.43 3.75
C MET A 127 -5.76 -13.37 3.93
N GLY A 128 -5.61 -14.42 4.74
CA GLY A 128 -6.71 -15.36 5.00
C GLY A 128 -6.37 -16.69 5.68
N GLN A 129 -5.37 -16.77 6.55
CA GLN A 129 -5.15 -17.96 7.39
C GLN A 129 -5.48 -17.70 8.85
#